data_AF-A0A0R0C7K6-F1
#
_entry.id   AF-A0A0R0C7K6-F1
#
_cell.length_a   1.000
_cell.length_b   1.000
_cell.length_c   1.000
_cell.angle_alpha   90.00
_cell.angle_beta   90.00
_cell.angle_gamma   90.00
#
_symmetry.space_group_name_H-M   'P 1'
#
loop_
_entity.id
_entity.type
_entity.pdbx_description
1 polymer ?
#
loop_
_entity_poly.entity_id
_entity_poly.type
_entity_poly.pdbx_seq_one_letter_code
_entity_poly.pdbx_strand_id
1 'polypeptide(L)'
;DVYKRQVWVPSIRAVMGGVLVDAGQHVFMADTQTAQSHQDWLAALQRIGELRPERVIPGHYAEGAAQDMAAVEFTASYIRAFDEEAAKAADSAQLIQAMHERFPGLEGADSLALSAKVAMGEMEWK
;
A
#
# COMPACT_ATOMS: atom_id res chain seq x y z
N ASP A 1 11.85 -8.82 -7.52
CA ASP A 1 10.64 -8.02 -7.75
C ASP A 1 10.19 -7.95 -9.20
N VAL A 2 9.39 -8.92 -9.65
CA VAL A 2 8.80 -8.96 -11.02
C VAL A 2 7.31 -8.56 -11.04
N TYR A 3 6.69 -8.33 -9.88
CA TYR A 3 5.22 -8.43 -9.75
C TYR A 3 4.43 -7.13 -9.61
N LYS A 4 5.05 -5.97 -9.41
CA LYS A 4 4.31 -4.69 -9.32
C LYS A 4 4.41 -3.91 -10.64
N ARG A 5 3.41 -4.06 -11.52
CA ARG A 5 3.32 -3.38 -12.82
C ARG A 5 2.10 -2.46 -12.86
N GLN A 6 2.29 -1.25 -13.36
CA GLN A 6 1.21 -0.33 -13.75
C GLN A 6 1.16 -0.20 -15.27
N VAL A 7 0.01 0.21 -15.81
CA VAL A 7 -0.15 0.54 -17.23
C VAL A 7 -0.56 1.99 -17.36
N TRP A 8 0.25 2.76 -18.08
CA TRP A 8 -0.08 4.13 -18.47
C TRP A 8 -0.78 4.14 -19.82
N VAL A 9 -1.92 4.83 -19.91
CA VAL A 9 -2.71 5.00 -21.13
C VAL A 9 -2.73 6.49 -21.52
N PRO A 10 -1.77 6.96 -22.35
CA PRO A 10 -1.59 8.39 -22.62
C PRO A 10 -2.80 9.08 -23.23
N SER A 11 -3.53 8.40 -24.12
CA SER A 11 -4.66 8.97 -24.88
C SER A 11 -5.82 9.44 -23.99
N ILE A 12 -5.95 8.89 -22.78
CA ILE A 12 -6.97 9.23 -21.79
C ILE A 12 -6.36 9.66 -20.45
N ARG A 13 -5.03 9.86 -20.43
CA ARG A 13 -4.24 10.21 -19.24
C ARG A 13 -4.59 9.38 -18.00
N ALA A 14 -4.76 8.08 -18.18
CA ALA A 14 -5.16 7.17 -17.12
C ALA A 14 -4.03 6.20 -16.74
N VAL A 15 -3.87 5.96 -15.43
CA VAL A 15 -3.03 4.88 -14.90
C VAL A 15 -3.93 3.75 -14.43
N MET A 16 -3.64 2.53 -14.88
CA MET A 16 -4.12 1.30 -14.24
C MET A 16 -3.05 0.87 -13.24
N GLY A 17 -3.31 1.09 -11.96
CA GLY A 17 -2.30 1.02 -10.89
C GLY A 17 -1.74 -0.38 -10.67
N GLY A 18 -2.50 -1.43 -10.98
CA GLY A 18 -2.12 -2.79 -10.61
C GLY A 18 -1.84 -2.90 -9.11
N VAL A 19 -0.94 -3.80 -8.71
CA VAL A 19 -0.54 -4.01 -7.28
C VAL A 19 0.24 -2.81 -6.70
N LEU A 20 0.47 -1.74 -7.47
CA LEU A 20 1.14 -0.55 -6.95
C LEU A 20 0.20 0.40 -6.22
N VAL A 21 -1.10 0.39 -6.51
CA VAL A 21 -2.03 1.41 -5.97
C VAL A 21 -3.20 0.70 -5.32
N ASP A 22 -3.42 1.02 -4.06
CA ASP A 22 -4.49 0.55 -3.20
C ASP A 22 -5.36 1.75 -2.75
N ALA A 23 -6.62 1.51 -2.38
CA ALA A 23 -7.46 2.58 -1.81
C ALA A 23 -8.54 2.06 -0.85
N GLY A 24 -8.68 2.69 0.32
CA GLY A 24 -9.82 2.43 1.21
C GLY A 24 -9.81 1.07 1.92
N GLN A 25 -8.71 0.33 1.89
CA GLN A 25 -8.51 -0.90 2.65
C GLN A 25 -7.06 -1.00 3.14
N HIS A 26 -6.81 -1.82 4.16
CA HIS A 26 -5.46 -2.09 4.64
C HIS A 26 -4.60 -2.70 3.52
N VAL A 27 -3.47 -2.06 3.23
CA VAL A 27 -2.57 -2.45 2.14
C VAL A 27 -1.82 -3.72 2.52
N PHE A 28 -1.70 -4.65 1.55
CA PHE A 28 -0.96 -5.89 1.73
C PHE A 28 0.55 -5.65 1.63
N MET A 29 1.24 -5.73 2.76
CA MET A 29 2.68 -5.44 2.89
C MET A 29 3.56 -6.70 2.95
N ALA A 30 2.98 -7.89 3.09
CA ALA A 30 3.73 -9.14 3.25
C ALA A 30 4.66 -9.47 2.06
N ASP A 31 4.33 -8.99 0.85
CA ASP A 31 5.18 -9.16 -0.34
C ASP A 31 6.38 -8.21 -0.37
N THR A 32 6.42 -7.17 0.47
CA THR A 32 7.48 -6.15 0.49
C THR A 32 8.23 -6.14 1.81
N GLN A 33 8.86 -7.27 2.16
CA GLN A 33 9.41 -7.48 3.51
C GLN A 33 10.64 -6.63 3.86
N THR A 34 11.19 -5.85 2.92
CA THR A 34 12.44 -5.10 3.13
C THR A 34 12.21 -3.59 3.04
N ALA A 35 13.01 -2.82 3.78
CA ALA A 35 13.02 -1.36 3.68
C ALA A 35 13.27 -0.90 2.23
N GLN A 36 14.14 -1.58 1.48
CA GLN A 36 14.38 -1.25 0.07
C GLN A 36 13.13 -1.47 -0.78
N SER A 37 12.39 -2.56 -0.58
CA SER A 37 11.14 -2.80 -1.33
C SER A 37 10.06 -1.74 -1.05
N HIS A 38 10.01 -1.17 0.16
CA HIS A 38 9.13 -0.05 0.47
C HIS A 38 9.59 1.26 -0.20
N GLN A 39 10.90 1.55 -0.19
CA GLN A 39 11.45 2.70 -0.90
C GLN A 39 11.21 2.61 -2.41
N ASP A 40 11.40 1.43 -3.00
CA ASP A 40 11.16 1.19 -4.43
C ASP A 40 9.68 1.37 -4.79
N TRP A 41 8.77 0.94 -3.91
CA TRP A 41 7.34 1.14 -4.07
C TRP A 41 6.98 2.64 -3.99
N LEU A 42 7.49 3.35 -2.99
CA LEU A 42 7.29 4.80 -2.85
C LEU A 42 7.81 5.57 -4.08
N ALA A 43 8.99 5.19 -4.60
CA ALA A 43 9.53 5.78 -5.82
C ALA A 43 8.66 5.47 -7.06
N ALA A 44 8.05 4.28 -7.12
CA ALA A 44 7.10 3.94 -8.19
C ALA A 44 5.81 4.77 -8.11
N LEU A 45 5.28 4.99 -6.91
CA LEU A 45 4.13 5.87 -6.67
C LEU A 45 4.44 7.32 -7.06
N GLN A 46 5.65 7.82 -6.76
CA GLN A 46 6.10 9.14 -7.19
C GLN A 46 6.10 9.27 -8.72
N ARG A 47 6.62 8.26 -9.45
CA ARG A 47 6.62 8.26 -10.93
C ARG A 47 5.22 8.33 -11.52
N ILE A 48 4.19 7.77 -10.85
CA ILE A 48 2.79 7.95 -11.27
C ILE A 48 2.38 9.43 -11.19
N GLY A 49 2.75 10.12 -10.11
CA GLY A 49 2.46 11.55 -9.95
C GLY A 49 3.09 12.43 -11.05
N GLU A 50 4.30 12.08 -11.49
CA GLU A 50 5.02 12.80 -12.57
C GLU A 50 4.29 12.72 -13.92
N LEU A 51 3.48 11.68 -14.15
CA LEU A 51 2.65 11.55 -15.36
C LEU A 51 1.47 12.54 -15.36
N ARG A 52 1.12 13.12 -14.20
CA ARG A 52 -0.06 13.98 -14.00
C ARG A 52 -1.33 13.32 -14.56
N PRO A 53 -1.71 12.13 -14.08
CA PRO A 53 -2.88 11.42 -14.59
C PRO A 53 -4.16 12.19 -14.26
N GLU A 54 -5.15 12.09 -15.15
CA GLU A 54 -6.52 12.56 -14.87
C GLU A 54 -7.32 11.49 -14.10
N ARG A 55 -6.90 10.22 -14.19
CA ARG A 55 -7.53 9.10 -13.50
C ARG A 55 -6.51 8.06 -13.09
N VAL A 56 -6.67 7.48 -11.91
CA VAL A 56 -5.85 6.36 -11.42
C VAL A 56 -6.78 5.27 -10.92
N ILE A 57 -6.85 4.14 -11.60
CA ILE A 57 -7.65 3.01 -11.14
C ILE A 57 -6.77 2.13 -10.24
N PRO A 58 -7.05 2.01 -8.92
CA PRO A 58 -6.28 1.17 -8.03
C PRO A 58 -6.45 -0.32 -8.39
N GLY A 59 -5.46 -1.16 -8.10
CA GLY A 59 -5.57 -2.61 -8.27
C GLY A 59 -6.44 -3.27 -7.20
N HIS A 60 -6.41 -2.73 -5.98
CA HIS A 60 -7.24 -3.16 -4.85
C HIS A 60 -7.89 -1.93 -4.22
N TYR A 61 -9.21 -1.91 -4.14
CA TYR A 61 -9.90 -0.79 -3.53
C TYR A 61 -11.26 -1.18 -2.92
N ALA A 62 -11.63 -0.51 -1.84
CA ALA A 62 -12.95 -0.67 -1.23
C ALA A 62 -14.04 0.02 -2.08
N GLU A 63 -15.30 -0.34 -1.87
CA GLU A 63 -16.42 0.31 -2.54
C GLU A 63 -16.43 1.81 -2.25
N GLY A 64 -16.58 2.63 -3.29
CA GLY A 64 -16.59 4.09 -3.18
C GLY A 64 -15.22 4.75 -2.93
N ALA A 65 -14.13 3.98 -2.87
CA ALA A 65 -12.80 4.54 -2.71
C ALA A 65 -12.36 5.39 -3.92
N ALA A 66 -11.43 6.32 -3.68
CA ALA A 66 -10.94 7.23 -4.70
C ALA A 66 -10.28 6.50 -5.88
N GLN A 67 -10.47 7.04 -7.08
CA GLN A 67 -9.90 6.54 -8.34
C GLN A 67 -9.11 7.62 -9.08
N ASP A 68 -8.39 8.42 -8.29
CA ASP A 68 -7.55 9.52 -8.73
C ASP A 68 -6.23 9.53 -7.91
N MET A 69 -5.50 10.63 -7.94
CA MET A 69 -4.24 10.77 -7.21
C MET A 69 -4.37 10.55 -5.70
N ALA A 70 -5.56 10.69 -5.10
CA ALA A 70 -5.76 10.40 -3.69
C ALA A 70 -5.51 8.92 -3.35
N ALA A 71 -5.71 7.99 -4.29
CA ALA A 71 -5.37 6.58 -4.07
C ALA A 71 -3.84 6.35 -4.02
N VAL A 72 -3.09 7.07 -4.86
CA VAL A 72 -1.62 7.04 -4.86
C VAL A 72 -1.09 7.59 -3.53
N GLU A 73 -1.67 8.71 -3.08
CA GLU A 73 -1.33 9.36 -1.81
C GLU A 73 -1.70 8.50 -0.60
N PHE A 74 -2.86 7.84 -0.63
CA PHE A 74 -3.29 6.88 0.38
C PHE A 74 -2.26 5.75 0.51
N THR A 75 -1.90 5.10 -0.60
CA THR A 75 -0.95 3.98 -0.60
C THR A 75 0.41 4.43 -0.06
N ALA A 76 0.93 5.57 -0.52
CA ALA A 76 2.21 6.10 -0.06
C ALA A 76 2.18 6.45 1.44
N SER A 77 1.08 7.00 1.94
CA SER A 77 0.91 7.34 3.35
C SER A 77 0.82 6.09 4.21
N TYR A 78 0.13 5.05 3.73
CA TYR A 78 0.03 3.77 4.40
C TYR A 78 1.40 3.10 4.55
N ILE A 79 2.21 3.02 3.48
CA ILE A 79 3.55 2.44 3.53
C ILE A 79 4.42 3.14 4.59
N ARG A 80 4.43 4.48 4.58
CA ARG A 80 5.22 5.26 5.55
C ARG A 80 4.76 5.04 6.99
N ALA A 81 3.43 5.00 7.21
CA ALA A 81 2.88 4.74 8.52
C ALA A 81 3.20 3.32 9.00
N PHE A 82 3.11 2.33 8.11
CA PHE A 82 3.48 0.95 8.42
C PHE A 82 4.95 0.84 8.82
N ASP A 83 5.87 1.47 8.07
CA ASP A 83 7.29 1.54 8.42
C ASP A 83 7.54 2.18 9.78
N GLU A 84 6.86 3.30 10.05
CA GLU A 84 6.99 4.04 11.30
C GLU A 84 6.51 3.22 12.50
N GLU A 85 5.36 2.56 12.39
CA GLU A 85 4.80 1.78 13.49
C GLU A 85 5.50 0.42 13.65
N ALA A 86 5.93 -0.21 12.57
CA ALA A 86 6.69 -1.46 12.63
C ALA A 86 8.03 -1.28 13.36
N ALA A 87 8.66 -0.11 13.23
CA ALA A 87 9.89 0.22 13.96
C ALA A 87 9.67 0.42 15.48
N LYS A 88 8.43 0.67 15.92
CA LYS A 88 8.07 0.90 17.33
C LYS A 88 7.48 -0.34 17.99
N ALA A 89 6.76 -1.16 17.23
CA ALA A 89 6.02 -2.31 17.73
C ALA A 89 6.97 -3.43 18.20
N ALA A 90 6.61 -4.10 19.30
CA ALA A 90 7.35 -5.27 19.76
C ALA A 90 6.88 -6.58 19.10
N ASP A 91 5.63 -6.62 18.61
CA ASP A 91 4.96 -7.79 18.06
C ASP A 91 3.88 -7.38 17.04
N SER A 92 3.33 -8.35 16.32
CA SER A 92 2.31 -8.08 15.29
C SER A 92 1.03 -7.50 15.88
N ALA A 93 0.66 -7.85 17.11
CA ALA A 93 -0.54 -7.33 17.76
C ALA A 93 -0.46 -5.82 17.99
N GLN A 94 0.70 -5.33 18.45
CA GLN A 94 0.96 -3.90 18.61
C GLN A 94 0.97 -3.16 17.26
N LEU A 95 1.58 -3.75 16.23
CA LEU A 95 1.57 -3.17 14.89
C LEU A 95 0.15 -3.10 14.31
N ILE A 96 -0.65 -4.16 14.46
CA ILE A 96 -2.06 -4.19 14.04
C ILE A 96 -2.85 -3.09 14.75
N GLN A 97 -2.70 -2.97 16.07
CA GLN A 97 -3.38 -1.92 16.84
C GLN A 97 -3.00 -0.52 16.35
N ALA A 98 -1.71 -0.24 16.21
CA ALA A 98 -1.22 1.07 15.76
C ALA A 98 -1.75 1.42 14.35
N MET A 99 -1.79 0.45 13.44
CA MET A 99 -2.31 0.67 12.10
C MET A 99 -3.84 0.89 12.07
N HIS A 100 -4.60 0.24 12.96
CA HIS A 100 -6.03 0.55 13.13
C HIS A 100 -6.26 1.94 13.71
N GLU A 101 -5.39 2.42 14.61
CA GLU A 101 -5.48 3.78 15.16
C GLU A 101 -5.17 4.84 14.09
N ARG A 102 -4.17 4.60 13.23
CA ARG A 102 -3.81 5.52 12.14
C ARG A 102 -4.80 5.48 10.97
N PHE A 103 -5.42 4.34 10.72
CA PHE A 103 -6.36 4.14 9.63
C PHE A 103 -7.67 3.49 10.12
N PRO A 104 -8.49 4.23 10.90
CA PRO A 104 -9.71 3.68 11.47
C PRO A 104 -10.75 3.38 10.39
N GLY A 105 -11.40 2.22 10.51
CA GLY A 105 -12.54 1.86 9.67
C GLY A 105 -12.19 1.34 8.26
N LEU A 106 -10.91 1.08 7.97
CA LEU A 106 -10.54 0.39 6.73
C LEU A 106 -10.98 -1.08 6.75
N GLU A 107 -11.40 -1.57 5.59
CA GLU A 107 -11.55 -3.01 5.35
C GLU A 107 -10.18 -3.71 5.27
N GLY A 108 -10.17 -5.04 5.13
CA GLY A 108 -8.93 -5.80 4.92
C GLY A 108 -8.14 -6.11 6.20
N ALA A 109 -8.82 -6.29 7.34
CA ALA A 109 -8.17 -6.64 8.61
C ALA A 109 -7.28 -7.91 8.50
N ASP A 110 -7.68 -8.89 7.69
CA ASP A 110 -6.86 -10.09 7.45
C ASP A 110 -5.56 -9.78 6.69
N SER A 111 -5.60 -8.85 5.73
CA SER A 111 -4.41 -8.36 5.02
C SER A 111 -3.44 -7.68 5.99
N LEU A 112 -3.95 -6.83 6.89
CA LEU A 112 -3.14 -6.22 7.95
C LEU A 112 -2.56 -7.28 8.89
N ALA A 113 -3.37 -8.22 9.36
CA ALA A 113 -2.94 -9.22 10.32
C ALA A 113 -1.82 -10.11 9.78
N LEU A 114 -1.94 -10.54 8.52
CA LEU A 114 -0.91 -11.32 7.86
C LEU A 114 0.36 -10.48 7.63
N SER A 115 0.21 -9.27 7.08
CA SER A 115 1.31 -8.35 6.83
C SER A 115 2.11 -8.03 8.09
N ALA A 116 1.43 -7.81 9.21
CA ALA A 116 2.07 -7.52 10.50
C ALA A 116 2.86 -8.73 11.02
N LYS A 117 2.31 -9.95 10.94
CA LYS A 117 3.02 -11.17 11.35
C LYS A 117 4.29 -11.38 10.54
N VAL A 118 4.24 -11.11 9.24
CA VAL A 118 5.40 -11.22 8.37
C VAL A 118 6.44 -10.15 8.70
N ALA A 119 6.01 -8.89 8.84
CA ALA A 119 6.91 -7.78 9.18
C ALA A 119 7.61 -7.96 10.54
N MET A 120 6.92 -8.57 11.52
CA MET A 120 7.46 -8.84 12.85
C MET A 120 8.22 -10.16 12.96
N GLY A 121 8.37 -10.91 11.85
CA GLY A 121 9.10 -12.19 11.83
C GLY A 121 8.38 -13.34 12.54
N GLU A 122 7.08 -13.18 12.84
CA GLU A 122 6.25 -14.20 13.47
C GLU A 122 5.70 -15.22 12.46
N MET A 123 5.80 -14.93 11.16
CA MET A 123 5.37 -15.78 10.06
C MET A 123 6.31 -15.64 8.86
N GLU A 124 6.73 -16.78 8.28
CA GLU A 124 7.37 -16.77 6.95
C GLU A 124 6.33 -16.58 5.84
N TRP A 125 6.67 -15.79 4.83
CA TRP A 125 5.85 -15.56 3.64
C TRP A 125 6.69 -15.72 2.37
N LYS A 126 6.20 -16.49 1.40
CA LYS A 126 6.90 -16.92 0.17
C LYS A 126 6.00 -16.84 -1.05
#